data_AF-A0A7V4GUY8-F1
#
_entry.id   AF-A0A7V4GUY8-F1
#
_cell.length_a   1.000
_cell.length_b   1.000
_cell.length_c   1.000
_cell.angle_alpha   90.00
_cell.angle_beta   90.00
_cell.angle_gamma   90.00
#
_symmetry.space_group_name_H-M   'P 1'
#
loop_
_entity.id
_entity.type
_entity.pdbx_description
1 polymer ?
#
loop_
_entity_poly.entity_id
_entity_poly.type
_entity_poly.pdbx_seq_one_letter_code
_entity_poly.pdbx_strand_id
1 'polypeptide(L)' 'MATGSEFLAFDLGAESGRAILGTLDDNKISLSEITRFPTGMLFVNGHYRWNIYRFYEEMLAAMSKVSAQKSS' A
#
# COMPACT_ATOMS: atom_id res chain seq x y z
N MET A 1 -18.49 -9.29 -19.10
CA MET A 1 -18.90 -8.87 -17.74
C MET A 1 -18.11 -7.62 -17.42
N ALA A 2 -18.75 -6.53 -17.01
CA ALA A 2 -18.00 -5.36 -16.59
C ALA A 2 -17.22 -5.77 -15.34
N THR A 3 -15.90 -5.88 -15.46
CA THR A 3 -15.04 -6.14 -14.30
C THR A 3 -15.06 -4.89 -13.44
N GLY A 4 -15.42 -5.01 -12.16
CA GLY A 4 -15.32 -3.93 -11.20
C GLY A 4 -13.94 -3.25 -11.27
N SER A 5 -13.91 -1.93 -11.03
CA SER A 5 -12.64 -1.19 -11.07
C SER A 5 -11.90 -1.38 -9.76
N GLU A 6 -10.59 -1.59 -9.84
CA GLU A 6 -9.73 -1.77 -8.67
C GLU A 6 -8.72 -0.63 -8.55
N PHE A 7 -8.56 -0.11 -7.32
CA PHE A 7 -7.66 0.99 -6.99
C PHE A 7 -6.81 0.59 -5.79
N LEU A 8 -5.49 0.68 -5.91
CA LEU A 8 -4.57 0.47 -4.79
C LEU A 8 -4.16 1.83 -4.21
N ALA A 9 -4.58 2.11 -2.98
CA ALA A 9 -4.24 3.32 -2.26
C ALA A 9 -3.12 3.06 -1.25
N PHE A 10 -2.19 4.01 -1.12
CA PHE A 10 -1.15 4.00 -0.10
C PHE A 10 -1.38 5.16 0.87
N ASP A 11 -1.46 4.84 2.16
CA ASP A 11 -1.58 5.80 3.25
C ASP A 11 -0.30 5.72 4.09
N LEU A 12 0.49 6.80 4.11
CA LEU A 12 1.83 6.85 4.69
C LEU A 12 1.83 7.79 5.91
N GLY A 13 1.66 7.22 7.10
CA GLY A 13 1.66 7.94 8.37
C GLY A 13 3.05 8.04 9.02
N ALA A 14 3.16 8.79 10.13
CA ALA A 14 4.41 8.97 10.89
C ALA A 14 5.07 7.65 11.29
N GLU A 15 4.29 6.69 11.79
CA GLU A 15 4.79 5.45 12.41
C GLU A 15 4.45 4.20 11.60
N SER A 16 3.35 4.23 10.84
CA SER A 16 2.92 3.12 9.99
C SER A 16 2.42 3.61 8.64
N GLY A 17 2.67 2.79 7.62
CA GLY A 17 2.05 2.90 6.31
C GLY A 17 1.15 1.69 6.04
N ARG A 18 0.20 1.84 5.14
CA ARG A 18 -0.69 0.76 4.70
C ARG A 18 -1.01 0.87 3.21
N ALA A 19 -1.21 -0.28 2.58
CA ALA A 19 -1.75 -0.39 1.23
C ALA A 19 -3.15 -0.99 1.30
N ILE A 20 -4.14 -0.32 0.70
CA ILE A 20 -5.54 -0.71 0.71
C ILE A 20 -5.99 -0.89 -0.74
N LEU A 21 -6.49 -2.08 -1.08
CA LEU A 21 -7.15 -2.34 -2.35
C LEU A 21 -8.64 -2.00 -2.19
N GLY A 22 -9.11 -1.03 -2.97
CA GLY A 22 -10.51 -0.70 -3.10
C GLY A 22 -11.07 -1.25 -4.40
N THR A 23 -12.17 -2.00 -4.32
CA THR A 23 -12.90 -2.48 -5.50
C THR A 23 -14.25 -1.76 -5.57
N LEU A 24 -14.54 -1.17 -6.73
CA LEU A 24 -15.82 -0.55 -7.03
C LEU A 24 -16.57 -1.43 -8.04
N ASP A 25 -17.64 -2.05 -7.57
CA ASP A 25 -18.49 -2.95 -8.36
C ASP A 25 -19.96 -2.77 -7.97
N ASP A 26 -20.86 -2.71 -8.94
CA ASP A 26 -22.30 -2.49 -8.73
C ASP A 26 -22.65 -1.35 -7.75
N ASN A 27 -21.98 -0.20 -7.87
CA ASN A 27 -22.09 0.96 -6.97
C ASN A 27 -21.77 0.66 -5.50
N LYS A 28 -21.10 -0.45 -5.21
CA LYS A 28 -20.61 -0.82 -3.89
C LYS A 28 -19.10 -0.74 -3.87
N ILE A 29 -18.57 -0.20 -2.78
CA ILE A 29 -17.14 -0.20 -2.49
C ILE A 29 -16.83 -1.31 -1.49
N SER A 30 -15.83 -2.13 -1.79
CA SER A 30 -15.19 -3.03 -0.83
C SER A 30 -13.74 -2.61 -0.64
N LEU A 31 -13.24 -2.72 0.59
CA LEU A 31 -11.88 -2.35 0.96
C LEU A 31 -11.18 -3.54 1.59
N SER A 32 -9.95 -3.81 1.15
CA SER A 32 -9.08 -4.85 1.70
C SER A 32 -7.72 -4.28 2.04
N GLU A 33 -7.28 -4.44 3.29
CA GLU A 33 -5.90 -4.09 3.69
C GLU A 33 -4.95 -5.16 3.16
N ILE A 34 -4.12 -4.80 2.19
CA ILE A 34 -3.16 -5.72 1.56
C ILE A 34 -1.93 -5.90 2.44
N THR A 35 -1.47 -4.80 3.03
CA THR A 35 -0.30 -4.81 3.90
C THR A 35 -0.29 -3.58 4.79
N ARG A 36 0.34 -3.73 5.96
CA ARG A 36 0.68 -2.66 6.87
C ARG A 36 2.13 -2.83 7.28
N PHE A 37 2.87 -1.73 7.29
CA PHE A 37 4.30 -1.73 7.54
C PHE A 37 4.70 -0.57 8.46
N PRO A 38 5.73 -0.73 9.30
CA PRO A 38 6.34 0.40 9.99
C PRO A 38 6.99 1.34 8.98
N THR A 39 6.89 2.66 9.17
CA THR A 39 7.59 3.63 8.30
C THR A 39 9.08 3.73 8.62
N GLY A 40 9.43 3.55 9.90
CA GLY A 40 10.79 3.46 10.41
C GLY A 40 11.66 4.66 10.03
N MET A 41 11.56 5.75 10.80
CA MET A 41 12.42 6.92 10.65
C MET A 41 13.91 6.53 10.66
N LEU A 42 14.70 7.19 9.81
CA LEU A 42 16.15 7.06 9.79
C LEU A 42 16.79 8.23 10.51
N PHE A 43 17.73 7.95 11.41
CA PHE A 43 18.58 8.98 11.99
C PHE A 43 19.87 9.09 11.17
N VAL A 44 20.04 10.21 10.48
CA VAL A 44 21.17 10.44 9.57
C VAL A 44 21.72 11.84 9.82
N ASN A 45 23.04 11.99 9.96
CA ASN A 45 23.70 13.29 10.17
C ASN A 45 23.03 14.15 11.25
N GLY A 46 22.65 13.56 12.39
CA GLY A 46 22.04 14.30 13.51
C GLY A 46 20.54 14.58 13.40
N HIS A 47 19.85 14.14 12.34
CA HIS A 47 18.43 14.42 12.12
C HIS A 47 17.64 13.17 11.75
N TYR A 48 16.39 13.12 12.23
CA TYR A 48 15.41 12.13 11.78
C TYR A 48 14.87 12.51 10.40
N ARG A 49 14.85 11.54 9.50
CA ARG A 49 14.31 11.65 8.13
C ARG A 49 13.41 10.47 7.83
N TRP A 50 12.51 10.65 6.88
CA TRP A 50 11.73 9.56 6.31
C TRP A 50 12.63 8.56 5.58
N ASN A 51 12.31 7.29 5.75
CA ASN A 51 12.96 6.21 5.02
C ASN A 51 12.26 6.00 3.66
N ILE A 52 12.64 6.81 2.67
CA ILE A 52 12.02 6.76 1.34
C ILE A 52 12.28 5.40 0.66
N TYR A 53 13.43 4.77 0.91
CA TYR A 53 13.74 3.43 0.38
C TYR A 53 12.76 2.39 0.91
N ARG A 54 12.48 2.43 2.22
CA ARG A 54 11.47 1.55 2.82
C ARG A 54 10.09 1.75 2.21
N PHE A 55 9.66 2.99 2.00
CA PHE A 55 8.39 3.27 1.34
C PHE A 55 8.34 2.66 -0.06
N TYR A 56 9.39 2.84 -0.84
CA TYR A 56 9.48 2.28 -2.18
C TYR A 56 9.40 0.74 -2.19
N GLU A 57 10.16 0.08 -1.31
CA GLU A 57 10.16 -1.38 -1.17
C GLU A 57 8.77 -1.92 -0.79
N GLU A 58 8.12 -1.31 0.20
CA GLU A 58 6.80 -1.71 0.67
C GLU A 58 5.71 -1.47 -0.38
N MET A 59 5.83 -0.40 -1.18
CA MET A 59 4.96 -0.14 -2.32
C MET A 59 5.10 -1.22 -3.41
N LEU A 60 6.33 -1.58 -3.78
CA LEU A 60 6.59 -2.67 -4.74
C LEU A 60 6.06 -4.01 -4.23
N ALA A 61 6.27 -4.32 -2.95
CA ALA A 61 5.77 -5.54 -2.32
C ALA A 61 4.24 -5.60 -2.34
N ALA A 62 3.55 -4.50 -2.00
CA ALA A 62 2.09 -4.43 -2.06
C ALA A 62 1.55 -4.62 -3.49
N MET A 63 2.15 -3.96 -4.48
CA MET A 63 1.76 -4.13 -5.89
C MET A 63 1.96 -5.57 -6.36
N SER A 64 3.05 -6.22 -5.95
CA SER A 64 3.31 -7.62 -6.27
C SER A 64 2.26 -8.56 -5.65
N LYS A 65 1.86 -8.31 -4.40
CA LYS A 65 0.78 -9.07 -3.74
C LYS A 65 -0.55 -8.95 -4.49
N VAL A 66 -0.94 -7.74 -4.88
CA VAL A 66 -2.17 -7.51 -5.66
C VAL A 66 -2.10 -8.19 -7.02
N SER A 67 -0.97 -8.10 -7.73
CA SER A 67 -0.80 -8.77 -9.02
C SER A 67 -0.91 -10.30 -8.93
N ALA A 68 -0.38 -10.90 -7.85
CA ALA A 68 -0.47 -12.33 -7.62
C ALA A 68 -1.92 -12.79 -7.35
N GLN A 69 -2.73 -11.97 -6.66
CA GLN A 69 -4.15 -12.26 -6.42
C GLN A 69 -4.98 -12.33 -7.71
N LYS A 70 -4.60 -11.57 -8.76
CA LYS A 70 -5.28 -11.61 -10.07
C LYS A 70 -5.00 -12.84 -10.91
N SER A 71 -3.98 -13.63 -10.54
CA SER A 71 -3.53 -14.80 -11.32
C SER A 71 -4.11 -16.12 -10.80
N SER A 72 -5.06 -16.07 -9.85
CA SER A 72 -5.83 -17.19 -9.31
C SER A 72 -7.31 -16.99 -9.60
#